data_AF-A0A8C5YAZ5-F1
#
_entry.id   AF-A0A8C5YAZ5-F1
#
_cell.length_a   1.000
_cell.length_b   1.000
_cell.length_c   1.000
_cell.angle_alpha   90.00
_cell.angle_beta   90.00
_cell.angle_gamma   90.00
#
_symmetry.space_group_name_H-M   'P 1'
#
loop_
_entity.id
_entity.type
_entity.pdbx_description
1 polymer ?
#
loop_
_entity_poly.entity_id
_entity_poly.type
_entity_poly.pdbx_seq_one_letter_code
_entity_poly.pdbx_strand_id
1 'polypeptide(L)'
;MMPRSHQPPPPPHEKEQQEAIEHIDEVQNEIDRLNEQASEEILKVEQKYNKLRQPFFQKRSELIAKIPNFWVTTFVNHPQDLTKRSSQTQNKASRKRQHEEPESFFTWFTDHSDAGADELGEVIKDDIWPNPLQYYLVPDMDDEEGEGEEDDDDDEEEEGLEDIDEEGDEDEGEEDEDDDEGEEGEEDEGEDD
;
A
#
# COMPACT_ATOMS: atom_id res chain seq x y z
N MET A 1 32.53 -29.73 60.23
CA MET A 1 31.28 -28.97 60.05
C MET A 1 31.62 -27.51 60.27
N MET A 2 31.74 -26.70 59.22
CA MET A 2 31.90 -25.25 59.38
C MET A 2 30.56 -24.64 59.83
N PRO A 3 30.55 -23.68 60.77
CA PRO A 3 29.33 -23.01 61.18
C PRO A 3 28.81 -22.15 60.02
N ARG A 4 27.48 -22.19 59.80
CA ARG A 4 26.82 -21.28 58.86
C ARG A 4 27.00 -19.85 59.36
N SER A 5 27.76 -19.04 58.63
CA SER A 5 27.82 -17.59 58.84
C SER A 5 26.41 -17.03 58.72
N HIS A 6 25.88 -16.51 59.83
CA HIS A 6 24.66 -15.70 59.80
C HIS A 6 25.04 -14.37 59.14
N GLN A 7 24.57 -14.17 57.92
CA GLN A 7 24.65 -12.87 57.27
C GLN A 7 23.76 -11.91 58.07
N PRO A 8 24.26 -10.73 58.47
CA PRO A 8 23.44 -9.74 59.15
C PRO A 8 22.26 -9.33 58.25
N PRO A 9 21.10 -8.98 58.83
CA PRO A 9 19.97 -8.52 58.04
C PRO A 9 20.36 -7.28 57.23
N PRO A 10 19.85 -7.13 56.00
CA PRO A 10 20.16 -5.99 55.16
C PRO A 10 19.78 -4.69 55.89
N PRO A 11 20.56 -3.60 55.72
CA PRO A 11 20.22 -2.30 56.28
C PRO A 11 18.82 -1.85 55.80
N PRO A 12 18.08 -1.07 56.61
CA PRO A 12 16.69 -0.70 56.32
C PRO A 12 16.44 -0.15 54.92
N HIS A 13 17.37 0.67 54.41
CA HIS A 13 17.32 1.24 53.06
C HIS A 13 17.41 0.19 51.94
N GLU A 14 18.16 -0.90 52.13
CA GLU A 14 18.22 -1.99 51.15
C GLU A 14 16.92 -2.80 51.13
N LYS A 15 16.24 -2.95 52.28
CA LYS A 15 14.94 -3.62 52.35
C LYS A 15 13.84 -2.81 51.67
N GLU A 16 13.79 -1.51 51.93
CA GLU A 16 12.84 -0.59 51.27
C GLU A 16 13.08 -0.53 49.76
N GLN A 17 14.35 -0.54 49.32
CA GLN A 17 14.70 -0.63 47.90
C GLN A 17 14.23 -1.94 47.27
N GLN A 18 14.44 -3.08 47.95
CA GLN A 18 14.01 -4.38 47.45
C GLN A 18 12.48 -4.46 47.34
N GLU A 19 11.75 -3.97 48.34
CA GLU A 19 10.29 -3.89 48.30
C GLU A 19 9.82 -2.98 47.16
N ALA A 20 10.47 -1.84 46.92
CA ALA A 20 10.13 -0.96 45.80
C ALA A 20 10.36 -1.63 44.44
N ILE A 21 11.43 -2.42 44.29
CA ILE A 21 11.70 -3.19 43.06
C ILE A 21 10.62 -4.25 42.83
N GLU A 22 10.19 -4.97 43.88
CA GLU A 22 9.10 -5.96 43.78
C GLU A 22 7.79 -5.31 43.34
N HIS A 23 7.42 -4.16 43.91
CA HIS A 23 6.23 -3.43 43.45
C HIS A 23 6.36 -2.91 42.01
N ILE A 24 7.57 -2.50 41.59
CA ILE A 24 7.81 -2.10 40.20
C ILE A 24 7.61 -3.30 39.26
N ASP A 25 8.11 -4.48 39.62
CA ASP A 25 7.93 -5.71 38.84
C ASP A 25 6.44 -6.08 38.71
N GLU A 26 5.68 -6.01 39.81
CA GLU A 26 4.24 -6.23 39.79
C GLU A 26 3.52 -5.28 38.83
N VAL A 27 3.86 -3.99 38.86
CA VAL A 27 3.30 -2.99 37.93
C VAL A 27 3.73 -3.25 36.49
N GLN A 28 4.97 -3.64 36.22
CA GLN A 28 5.42 -3.99 34.87
C GLN A 28 4.66 -5.20 34.32
N ASN A 29 4.39 -6.23 35.15
CA ASN A 29 3.58 -7.38 34.75
C ASN A 29 2.12 -7.00 34.40
N GLU A 30 1.58 -5.92 34.96
CA GLU A 30 0.27 -5.39 34.56
C GLU A 30 0.35 -4.59 33.24
N ILE A 31 1.40 -3.78 33.06
CA ILE A 31 1.66 -3.04 31.82
C ILE A 31 1.81 -4.01 30.63
N ASP A 32 2.59 -5.07 30.81
CA ASP A 32 2.81 -6.06 29.75
C ASP A 32 1.52 -6.78 29.36
N ARG A 33 0.66 -7.11 30.34
CA ARG A 33 -0.66 -7.68 30.09
C ARG A 33 -1.56 -6.73 29.29
N LEU A 34 -1.55 -5.43 29.61
CA LEU A 34 -2.31 -4.43 28.84
C LEU A 34 -1.76 -4.27 27.41
N ASN A 35 -0.43 -4.30 27.23
CA ASN A 35 0.19 -4.24 25.91
C ASN A 35 -0.16 -5.46 25.04
N GLU A 36 -0.22 -6.64 25.64
CA GLU A 36 -0.65 -7.87 24.95
C GLU A 36 -2.12 -7.77 24.52
N GLN A 37 -3.01 -7.34 25.41
CA GLN A 37 -4.42 -7.12 25.09
C GLN A 37 -4.61 -6.10 23.96
N ALA A 38 -3.91 -4.97 24.01
CA ALA A 38 -3.96 -3.96 22.96
C ALA A 38 -3.49 -4.52 21.60
N SER A 39 -2.41 -5.31 21.61
CA SER A 39 -1.88 -5.96 20.40
C SER A 39 -2.88 -6.94 19.79
N GLU A 40 -3.57 -7.73 20.62
CA GLU A 40 -4.62 -8.64 20.15
C GLU A 40 -5.83 -7.91 19.55
N GLU A 41 -6.27 -6.83 20.19
CA GLU A 41 -7.40 -6.04 19.70
C GLU A 41 -7.09 -5.38 18.37
N ILE A 42 -5.89 -4.79 18.22
CA ILE A 42 -5.41 -4.24 16.95
C ILE A 42 -5.42 -5.32 15.86
N LEU A 43 -4.92 -6.53 16.17
CA LEU A 43 -4.90 -7.63 15.21
C LEU A 43 -6.31 -8.06 14.80
N LYS A 44 -7.25 -8.17 15.74
CA LYS A 44 -8.66 -8.52 15.45
C LYS A 44 -9.33 -7.47 14.57
N VAL A 45 -9.09 -6.18 14.85
CA VAL A 45 -9.59 -5.06 14.03
C VAL A 45 -9.02 -5.15 12.62
N GLU A 46 -7.70 -5.33 12.49
CA GLU A 46 -7.03 -5.40 11.19
C GLU A 46 -7.51 -6.62 10.37
N GLN A 47 -7.67 -7.79 11.00
CA GLN A 47 -8.25 -8.98 10.35
C GLN A 47 -9.68 -8.73 9.86
N LYS A 48 -10.53 -8.09 10.67
CA LYS A 48 -11.91 -7.76 10.30
C LYS A 48 -11.93 -6.84 9.08
N TYR A 49 -11.18 -5.74 9.12
CA TYR A 49 -11.19 -4.77 8.02
C TYR A 49 -10.47 -5.28 6.78
N ASN A 50 -9.48 -6.17 6.90
CA ASN A 50 -8.90 -6.82 5.72
C ASN A 50 -9.90 -7.70 4.98
N LYS A 51 -10.71 -8.48 5.70
CA LYS A 51 -11.79 -9.26 5.07
C LYS A 51 -12.83 -8.37 4.40
N LEU A 52 -13.22 -7.27 5.07
CA LEU A 52 -14.19 -6.32 4.52
C LEU A 52 -13.64 -5.55 3.31
N ARG A 53 -12.34 -5.21 3.30
CA ARG A 53 -11.67 -4.51 2.18
C ARG A 53 -11.47 -5.41 0.94
N GLN A 54 -11.30 -6.72 1.14
CA GLN A 54 -11.01 -7.68 0.07
C GLN A 54 -11.94 -7.58 -1.17
N PRO A 55 -13.28 -7.61 -1.06
CA PRO A 55 -14.15 -7.52 -2.23
C PRO A 55 -14.01 -6.20 -2.99
N PHE A 56 -13.71 -5.10 -2.28
CA PHE A 56 -13.49 -3.80 -2.91
C PHE A 56 -12.15 -3.73 -3.63
N PHE A 57 -11.08 -4.31 -3.07
CA PHE A 57 -9.80 -4.41 -3.78
C PHE A 57 -9.91 -5.30 -5.03
N GLN A 58 -10.72 -6.36 -4.98
CA GLN A 58 -11.00 -7.20 -6.14
C GLN A 58 -11.74 -6.40 -7.22
N LYS A 59 -12.85 -5.75 -6.86
CA LYS A 59 -13.62 -4.89 -7.77
C LYS A 59 -12.76 -3.77 -8.36
N ARG A 60 -11.91 -3.14 -7.55
CA ARG A 60 -10.94 -2.13 -8.00
C ARG A 60 -9.97 -2.70 -9.04
N SER A 61 -9.46 -3.91 -8.81
CA SER A 61 -8.53 -4.57 -9.74
C SER A 61 -9.18 -4.86 -11.09
N GLU A 62 -10.43 -5.30 -11.10
CA GLU A 62 -11.21 -5.54 -12.32
C GLU A 62 -11.47 -4.25 -13.13
N LEU A 63 -11.68 -3.12 -12.45
CA LEU A 63 -11.83 -1.81 -13.09
C LEU A 63 -10.49 -1.31 -13.64
N ILE A 64 -9.42 -1.40 -12.84
CA ILE A 64 -8.07 -1.00 -13.26
C ILE A 64 -7.62 -1.79 -14.48
N ALA A 65 -7.95 -3.08 -14.58
CA ALA A 65 -7.60 -3.91 -15.75
C ALA A 65 -8.19 -3.39 -17.08
N LYS A 66 -9.22 -2.54 -17.04
CA LYS A 66 -9.82 -1.91 -18.23
C LYS A 66 -9.10 -0.63 -18.65
N ILE A 67 -8.16 -0.13 -17.85
CA ILE A 67 -7.42 1.12 -18.08
C ILE A 67 -6.00 0.76 -18.52
N PRO A 68 -5.64 0.95 -19.81
CA PRO A 68 -4.28 0.73 -20.28
C PRO A 68 -3.27 1.58 -19.50
N ASN A 69 -2.09 1.03 -19.27
CA ASN A 69 -0.95 1.70 -18.62
C ASN A 69 -1.18 2.21 -17.18
N PHE A 70 -2.31 1.91 -16.55
CA PHE A 70 -2.67 2.45 -15.22
C PHE A 70 -1.53 2.37 -14.19
N TRP A 71 -0.99 1.17 -13.98
CA TRP A 71 0.07 0.96 -12.99
C TRP A 71 1.39 1.61 -13.40
N VAL A 72 1.71 1.66 -14.70
CA VAL A 72 2.93 2.32 -15.19
C VAL A 72 2.85 3.82 -14.92
N THR A 73 1.76 4.47 -15.31
CA THR A 73 1.51 5.90 -15.04
C THR A 73 1.51 6.18 -13.53
N THR A 74 0.83 5.33 -12.73
CA THR A 74 0.80 5.45 -11.26
C THR A 74 2.22 5.39 -10.65
N PHE A 75 3.06 4.47 -11.11
CA PHE A 75 4.42 4.32 -10.59
C PHE A 75 5.36 5.44 -11.05
N VAL A 76 5.19 5.96 -12.27
CA VAL A 76 5.97 7.09 -12.79
C VAL A 76 5.61 8.39 -12.08
N ASN A 77 4.32 8.59 -11.76
CA ASN A 77 3.82 9.82 -11.15
C ASN A 77 3.98 9.85 -9.62
N HIS A 78 4.50 8.76 -9.03
CA HIS A 78 4.81 8.71 -7.62
C HIS A 78 6.08 9.53 -7.31
N PRO A 79 6.11 10.35 -6.24
CA PRO A 79 7.23 11.27 -5.97
C PRO A 79 8.57 10.59 -5.67
N GLN A 80 8.55 9.34 -5.22
CA GLN A 80 9.75 8.52 -5.14
C GLN A 80 9.97 7.84 -6.49
N ASP A 81 11.19 7.89 -7.04
CA ASP A 81 11.53 7.15 -8.26
C ASP A 81 11.54 5.64 -7.97
N LEU A 82 10.37 5.01 -8.13
CA LEU A 82 10.19 3.58 -7.88
C LEU A 82 10.87 2.73 -8.96
N THR A 83 11.31 3.33 -10.07
CA THR A 83 11.93 2.61 -11.19
C THR A 83 13.44 2.40 -11.00
N LYS A 84 14.05 3.10 -10.03
CA LYS A 84 15.46 2.97 -9.69
C LYS A 84 15.62 2.67 -8.21
N ARG A 85 16.45 1.67 -7.87
CA ARG A 85 16.80 1.45 -6.48
C ARG A 85 17.69 2.60 -6.00
N SER A 86 17.39 3.17 -4.83
CA SER A 86 18.33 4.06 -4.13
C SER A 86 19.58 3.23 -3.84
N SER A 87 20.69 3.56 -4.48
CA SER A 87 21.95 2.83 -4.35
C SER A 87 22.39 2.80 -2.87
N GLN A 88 22.12 1.70 -2.18
CA GLN A 88 22.69 1.48 -0.86
C GLN A 88 24.20 1.36 -1.04
N THR A 89 24.94 2.22 -0.34
CA THR A 89 26.35 2.50 -0.56
C THR A 89 27.19 1.22 -0.53
N GLN A 90 27.57 0.68 -1.69
CA GLN A 90 28.60 -0.34 -1.77
C GLN A 90 29.94 0.29 -1.37
N ASN A 91 30.41 -0.03 -0.17
CA ASN A 91 31.76 0.26 0.30
C ASN A 91 32.79 -0.26 -0.71
N LYS A 92 33.36 0.65 -1.52
CA LYS A 92 34.37 0.32 -2.52
C LYS A 92 35.72 0.03 -1.86
N ALA A 93 35.95 -1.24 -1.53
CA ALA A 93 37.29 -1.81 -1.42
C ALA A 93 37.37 -3.14 -2.18
N SER A 94 38.06 -3.10 -3.32
CA SER A 94 38.57 -4.25 -4.14
C SER A 94 37.89 -4.53 -5.49
N ARG A 95 38.25 -3.70 -6.47
CA ARG A 95 38.66 -3.99 -7.87
C ARG A 95 38.57 -5.46 -8.37
N LYS A 96 37.74 -5.71 -9.39
CA LYS A 96 38.10 -6.15 -10.77
C LYS A 96 36.86 -6.53 -11.58
N ARG A 97 36.64 -5.81 -12.69
CA ARG A 97 35.77 -6.11 -13.86
C ARG A 97 34.80 -7.28 -13.65
N GLN A 98 33.68 -7.00 -13.00
CA GLN A 98 32.46 -7.78 -13.22
C GLN A 98 31.52 -6.88 -14.02
N HIS A 99 30.79 -7.50 -14.94
CA HIS A 99 29.67 -6.90 -15.63
C HIS A 99 28.69 -6.41 -14.56
N GLU A 100 28.64 -5.09 -14.33
CA GLU A 100 27.56 -4.47 -13.56
C GLU A 100 26.30 -4.64 -14.41
N GLU A 101 25.47 -5.62 -14.06
CA GLU A 101 24.06 -5.57 -14.45
C GLU A 101 23.54 -4.22 -13.92
N PRO A 102 22.96 -3.36 -14.76
CA PRO A 102 22.40 -2.11 -14.27
C PRO A 102 21.35 -2.45 -13.22
N GLU A 103 21.50 -1.90 -12.00
CA GLU A 103 20.46 -1.98 -10.99
C GLU A 103 19.18 -1.40 -11.60
N SER A 104 18.22 -2.29 -11.87
CA SER A 104 16.95 -1.98 -12.52
C SER A 104 15.83 -2.35 -11.57
N PHE A 105 14.64 -1.79 -11.77
CA PHE A 105 13.41 -2.20 -11.08
C PHE A 105 13.26 -3.73 -10.96
N PHE A 106 13.64 -4.49 -12.00
CA PHE A 106 13.51 -5.95 -12.00
C PHE A 106 14.49 -6.70 -11.10
N THR A 107 15.58 -6.07 -10.63
CA THR A 107 16.50 -6.70 -9.67
C THR A 107 15.84 -6.91 -8.31
N TRP A 108 14.82 -6.10 -7.98
CA TRP A 108 14.03 -6.23 -6.75
C TRP A 108 13.38 -7.62 -6.64
N PHE A 109 12.84 -8.18 -7.73
CA PHE A 109 12.26 -9.54 -7.75
C PHE A 109 13.26 -10.66 -7.40
N THR A 110 14.56 -10.40 -7.50
CA THR A 110 15.62 -11.40 -7.24
C THR A 110 16.33 -11.20 -5.91
N ASP A 111 16.23 -10.00 -5.34
CA ASP A 111 16.98 -9.62 -4.15
C ASP A 111 16.15 -9.82 -2.88
N HIS A 112 16.10 -11.06 -2.40
CA HIS A 112 15.45 -11.40 -1.13
C HIS A 112 16.44 -11.35 0.04
N SER A 113 17.57 -10.63 -0.09
CA SER A 113 18.66 -10.70 0.90
C SER A 113 18.34 -9.97 2.21
N ASP A 114 17.39 -9.03 2.20
CA ASP A 114 16.92 -8.35 3.40
C ASP A 114 15.47 -7.86 3.27
N ALA A 115 14.50 -8.69 3.67
CA ALA A 115 13.08 -8.32 3.70
C ALA A 115 12.78 -7.14 4.65
N GLY A 116 13.69 -6.80 5.58
CA GLY A 116 13.54 -5.67 6.49
C GLY A 116 13.99 -4.33 5.90
N ALA A 117 14.64 -4.34 4.73
CA ALA A 117 15.13 -3.15 4.04
C ALA A 117 14.40 -2.88 2.71
N ASP A 118 13.26 -3.55 2.47
CA ASP A 118 12.50 -3.39 1.23
C ASP A 118 11.67 -2.10 1.22
N GLU A 119 12.36 -0.97 1.03
CA GLU A 119 11.75 0.36 0.93
C GLU A 119 10.70 0.41 -0.19
N LEU A 120 10.95 -0.27 -1.31
CA LEU A 120 10.02 -0.31 -2.45
C LEU A 120 8.75 -1.08 -2.10
N GLY A 121 8.88 -2.23 -1.44
CA GLY A 121 7.76 -3.03 -0.95
C GLY A 121 6.86 -2.26 0.02
N GLU A 122 7.46 -1.52 0.97
CA GLU A 122 6.70 -0.71 1.92
C GLU A 122 5.98 0.47 1.25
N VAL A 123 6.60 1.15 0.30
CA VAL A 123 5.93 2.24 -0.46
C VAL A 123 4.75 1.70 -1.27
N ILE A 124 4.91 0.55 -1.94
CA ILE A 124 3.80 -0.07 -2.66
C ILE A 124 2.68 -0.43 -1.68
N LYS A 125 3.01 -1.07 -0.56
CA LYS A 125 2.04 -1.59 0.43
C LYS A 125 1.31 -0.49 1.19
N ASP A 126 2.03 0.52 1.68
CA ASP A 126 1.50 1.48 2.64
C ASP A 126 1.01 2.78 1.98
N ASP A 127 1.50 3.13 0.78
CA ASP A 127 1.17 4.39 0.09
C ASP A 127 0.35 4.18 -1.20
N ILE A 128 0.89 3.40 -2.14
CA ILE A 128 0.24 3.22 -3.45
C ILE A 128 -0.99 2.32 -3.35
N TRP A 129 -0.86 1.18 -2.66
CA TRP A 129 -1.91 0.16 -2.63
C TRP A 129 -3.24 0.63 -2.01
N PRO A 130 -3.27 1.47 -0.95
CA PRO A 130 -4.52 1.99 -0.43
C PRO A 130 -5.29 2.85 -1.43
N ASN A 131 -4.60 3.72 -2.19
CA ASN A 131 -5.23 4.64 -3.14
C ASN A 131 -4.32 4.97 -4.34
N PRO A 132 -4.27 4.13 -5.38
CA PRO A 132 -3.41 4.38 -6.54
C PRO A 132 -3.92 5.51 -7.44
N LEU A 133 -5.22 5.83 -7.38
CA LEU A 133 -5.82 6.89 -8.18
C LEU A 133 -5.23 8.27 -7.86
N GLN A 134 -4.73 8.49 -6.65
CA GLN A 134 -4.14 9.78 -6.27
C GLN A 134 -2.89 10.13 -7.09
N TYR A 135 -2.17 9.12 -7.60
CA TYR A 135 -0.97 9.29 -8.43
C TYR A 135 -1.31 9.21 -9.92
N TYR A 136 -2.24 8.34 -10.30
CA TYR A 136 -2.70 8.22 -11.69
C TYR A 136 -3.35 9.50 -12.23
N LEU A 137 -4.09 10.23 -11.39
CA LEU A 137 -4.83 11.43 -11.79
C LEU A 137 -4.01 12.72 -11.74
N VAL A 138 -2.76 12.69 -11.28
CA VAL A 138 -1.88 13.86 -11.35
C VAL A 138 -1.59 14.08 -12.83
N PRO A 139 -2.02 15.21 -13.44
CA PRO A 139 -1.70 15.48 -14.83
C PRO A 139 -0.18 15.54 -14.95
N ASP A 140 0.35 14.85 -15.96
CA ASP A 140 1.74 14.97 -16.34
C ASP A 140 1.98 16.47 -16.62
N MET A 141 2.60 17.19 -15.68
CA MET A 141 2.94 18.60 -15.86
C MET A 141 4.02 18.80 -16.93
N ASP A 142 4.42 17.72 -17.62
CA ASP A 142 5.46 17.66 -18.64
C ASP A 142 4.93 17.35 -20.06
N ASP A 143 3.60 17.32 -20.30
CA ASP A 143 3.02 17.38 -21.67
C ASP A 143 3.14 18.81 -22.28
N GLU A 144 4.27 19.47 -22.03
CA GLU A 144 4.73 20.63 -22.81
C GLU A 144 5.53 20.13 -24.03
N GLU A 145 5.05 19.08 -24.70
CA GLU A 145 5.37 18.85 -26.12
C GLU A 145 4.31 19.57 -26.94
N GLY A 146 4.30 20.91 -26.78
CA GLY A 146 3.70 21.79 -27.75
C GLY A 146 4.49 21.62 -29.05
N GLU A 147 4.00 20.73 -29.91
CA GLU A 147 4.25 20.80 -31.34
C GLU A 147 3.79 22.19 -31.80
N GLY A 148 4.71 23.15 -31.73
CA GLY A 148 4.65 24.33 -32.55
C GLY A 148 4.86 23.88 -33.98
N GLU A 149 3.79 23.40 -34.61
CA GLU A 149 3.66 23.44 -36.06
C GLU A 149 3.82 24.91 -36.44
N GLU A 150 5.03 25.27 -36.88
CA GLU A 150 5.25 26.55 -37.55
C GLU A 150 4.46 26.48 -38.86
N ASP A 151 3.29 27.12 -38.86
CA ASP A 151 2.55 27.51 -40.06
C ASP A 151 3.51 28.23 -41.01
N ASP A 152 3.97 27.53 -42.06
CA ASP A 152 4.50 28.16 -43.26
C ASP A 152 3.39 28.10 -44.32
N ASP A 153 2.66 29.22 -44.41
CA ASP A 153 1.78 29.59 -45.51
C ASP A 153 2.48 29.35 -46.87
N ASP A 154 1.90 28.52 -47.75
CA ASP A 154 1.98 28.80 -49.20
C ASP A 154 0.85 28.13 -50.01
N ASP A 155 0.03 29.01 -50.59
CA ASP A 155 -0.64 28.97 -51.89
C ASP A 155 -1.70 27.92 -52.27
N GLU A 156 -2.92 28.46 -52.34
CA GLU A 156 -3.76 28.63 -53.54
C GLU A 156 -4.61 27.47 -54.11
N GLU A 157 -5.85 27.88 -54.45
CA GLU A 157 -6.81 27.33 -55.42
C GLU A 157 -7.56 26.03 -55.01
N GLU A 158 -8.86 25.87 -55.20
CA GLU A 158 -10.00 26.65 -55.70
C GLU A 158 -11.25 25.77 -55.45
N GLU A 159 -12.44 26.37 -55.39
CA GLU A 159 -13.76 25.80 -55.79
C GLU A 159 -14.17 24.43 -55.18
N GLY A 160 -15.19 24.32 -54.33
CA GLY A 160 -16.55 24.72 -54.64
C GLY A 160 -17.48 23.50 -54.60
N LEU A 161 -18.70 23.73 -54.10
CA LEU A 161 -19.91 22.86 -54.20
C LEU A 161 -19.92 21.65 -53.23
N GLU A 162 -21.02 21.30 -52.57
CA GLU A 162 -22.43 21.69 -52.71
C GLU A 162 -23.15 21.26 -51.42
N ASP A 163 -24.18 22.01 -51.06
CA ASP A 163 -25.09 21.70 -49.96
C ASP A 163 -25.70 20.30 -50.11
N ILE A 164 -25.67 19.52 -49.02
CA ILE A 164 -26.72 18.54 -48.77
C ILE A 164 -27.24 18.73 -47.35
N ASP A 165 -28.38 19.41 -47.31
CA ASP A 165 -29.39 19.29 -46.27
C ASP A 165 -29.96 17.86 -46.30
N GLU A 166 -30.68 17.50 -45.24
CA GLU A 166 -31.76 16.52 -45.22
C GLU A 166 -31.60 15.37 -44.20
N GLU A 167 -32.10 15.68 -42.98
CA GLU A 167 -33.08 14.91 -42.19
C GLU A 167 -32.69 13.60 -41.48
N GLY A 168 -33.34 13.39 -40.33
CA GLY A 168 -33.58 12.09 -39.70
C GLY A 168 -32.93 11.95 -38.32
N ASP A 169 -33.48 12.49 -37.24
CA ASP A 169 -34.72 12.06 -36.55
C ASP A 169 -34.55 10.71 -35.79
N GLU A 170 -34.66 10.86 -34.47
CA GLU A 170 -35.18 9.93 -33.44
C GLU A 170 -34.80 8.43 -33.47
N ASP A 171 -34.15 7.96 -32.39
CA ASP A 171 -34.70 6.81 -31.65
C ASP A 171 -34.27 6.85 -30.17
N GLU A 172 -35.22 7.21 -29.31
CA GLU A 172 -35.18 6.93 -27.88
C GLU A 172 -35.69 5.49 -27.67
N GLY A 173 -34.84 4.64 -27.09
CA GLY A 173 -35.17 3.28 -26.67
C GLY A 173 -35.04 3.15 -25.16
N GLU A 174 -36.15 3.43 -24.48
CA GLU A 174 -36.49 3.23 -23.07
C GLU A 174 -36.48 1.75 -22.61
N GLU A 175 -36.46 1.57 -21.27
CA GLU A 175 -37.09 0.48 -20.49
C GLU A 175 -36.42 -0.94 -20.57
N ASP A 176 -36.28 -1.76 -19.52
CA ASP A 176 -36.82 -1.76 -18.16
C ASP A 176 -36.06 -2.78 -17.27
N GLU A 177 -36.14 -2.50 -15.97
CA GLU A 177 -36.33 -3.38 -14.79
C GLU A 177 -35.99 -4.89 -14.86
N ASP A 178 -35.26 -5.39 -13.86
CA ASP A 178 -35.74 -6.52 -13.07
C ASP A 178 -35.08 -6.54 -11.68
N ASP A 179 -35.95 -6.27 -10.72
CA ASP A 179 -35.89 -6.50 -9.28
C ASP A 179 -35.95 -8.02 -9.00
N ASP A 180 -35.08 -8.56 -8.16
CA ASP A 180 -35.30 -9.87 -7.54
C ASP A 180 -34.75 -9.86 -6.11
N GLU A 181 -35.64 -9.49 -5.20
CA GLU A 181 -35.55 -9.74 -3.76
C GLU A 181 -35.68 -11.25 -3.48
N GLY A 182 -34.66 -11.83 -2.86
CA GLY A 182 -34.62 -13.22 -2.42
C GLY A 182 -34.39 -13.35 -0.92
N GLU A 183 -35.50 -13.29 -0.19
CA GLU A 183 -35.79 -13.62 1.21
C GLU A 183 -34.98 -14.77 1.89
N GLU A 184 -34.63 -14.50 3.16
CA GLU A 184 -34.86 -15.29 4.39
C GLU A 184 -34.19 -16.68 4.60
N GLY A 185 -33.71 -16.89 5.83
CA GLY A 185 -33.35 -18.20 6.35
C GLY A 185 -32.62 -18.15 7.70
N GLU A 186 -33.35 -17.78 8.75
CA GLU A 186 -32.99 -18.05 10.15
C GLU A 186 -33.08 -19.55 10.46
N GLU A 187 -32.07 -20.15 11.08
CA GLU A 187 -32.18 -21.30 12.01
C GLU A 187 -31.01 -21.13 13.02
N ASP A 188 -31.23 -20.70 14.26
CA ASP A 188 -31.92 -21.32 15.40
C ASP A 188 -31.09 -22.40 16.12
N GLU A 189 -30.69 -21.99 17.34
CA GLU A 189 -30.49 -22.67 18.63
C GLU A 189 -29.98 -24.13 18.80
N GLY A 190 -29.24 -24.33 19.90
CA GLY A 190 -29.19 -25.60 20.66
C GLY A 190 -27.77 -26.10 20.96
N GLU A 191 -27.23 -25.83 22.16
CA GLU A 191 -27.19 -26.72 23.36
C GLU A 191 -26.10 -27.82 23.29
N ASP A 192 -25.04 -27.71 24.09
CA ASP A 192 -24.87 -28.30 25.45
C ASP A 192 -24.70 -29.83 25.46
N ASP A 193 -23.46 -30.32 25.68
CA ASP A 193 -22.99 -31.21 26.77
C ASP A 193 -21.46 -31.44 26.64
#